data_AF-A0A699QDJ4-F1
#
_entry.id   AF-A0A699QDJ4-F1
#
_cell.length_a   1.000
_cell.length_b   1.000
_cell.length_c   1.000
_cell.angle_alpha   90.00
_cell.angle_beta   90.00
_cell.angle_gamma   90.00
#
_symmetry.space_group_name_H-M   'P 1'
#
loop_
_entity.id
_entity.type
_entity.pdbx_description
1 polymer ?
#
loop_
_entity_poly.entity_id
_entity_poly.type
_entity_poly.pdbx_seq_one_letter_code
_entity_poly.pdbx_strand_id
1 'polypeptide(L)'
;LGEVIDHVNKKSKEDPAVKMYQALKRKPHTEVQARKNMIIYSKNVVGFYMDYFKRMSYDDIRPIFEAKFDSNVAFLQKIKEQIDEDESRALEMINETPAEK
;
A
#
# COMPACT_ATOMS: atom_id res chain seq x y z
N LEU A 1 15.63 -20.05 0.85
CA LEU A 1 14.97 -19.07 1.74
C LEU A 1 15.37 -17.63 1.40
N GLY A 2 16.66 -17.27 1.44
CA GLY A 2 17.13 -15.93 1.05
C GLY A 2 16.73 -15.48 -0.36
N GLU A 3 16.88 -16.36 -1.37
CA GLU A 3 16.50 -16.05 -2.76
C GLU A 3 15.00 -15.83 -2.97
N VAL A 4 14.15 -16.49 -2.16
CA VAL A 4 12.69 -16.36 -2.23
C VAL A 4 12.24 -15.03 -1.60
N ILE A 5 12.84 -14.67 -0.46
CA ILE A 5 12.60 -13.39 0.22
C ILE A 5 13.08 -12.22 -0.64
N ASP A 6 14.24 -12.33 -1.28
CA ASP A 6 14.74 -11.31 -2.22
C ASP A 6 13.86 -11.19 -3.47
N HIS A 7 13.32 -12.31 -3.99
CA HIS A 7 12.38 -12.29 -5.12
C HIS A 7 11.04 -11.62 -4.76
N VAL A 8 10.51 -11.89 -3.56
CA VAL A 8 9.29 -11.25 -3.04
C VAL A 8 9.51 -9.76 -2.79
N ASN A 9 10.66 -9.37 -2.23
CA ASN A 9 11.06 -7.97 -2.04
C ASN A 9 11.29 -7.23 -3.37
N LYS A 10 11.80 -7.92 -4.40
CA LYS A 10 11.97 -7.35 -5.74
C LYS A 10 10.61 -7.15 -6.44
N LYS A 11 9.68 -8.11 -6.33
CA LYS A 11 8.32 -7.99 -6.86
C LYS A 11 7.52 -6.87 -6.19
N SER A 12 7.65 -6.70 -4.87
CA SER A 12 6.96 -5.63 -4.14
C SER A 12 7.50 -4.23 -4.46
N LYS A 13 8.79 -4.07 -4.79
CA LYS A 13 9.33 -2.82 -5.36
C LYS A 13 8.82 -2.53 -6.78
N GLU A 14 8.45 -3.57 -7.52
CA GLU A 14 7.91 -3.46 -8.87
C GLU A 14 6.39 -3.37 -8.94
N ASP A 15 5.72 -3.57 -7.80
CA ASP A 15 4.27 -3.45 -7.66
C ASP A 15 3.79 -2.11 -8.24
N PRO A 16 2.81 -2.12 -9.17
CA PRO A 16 2.32 -0.91 -9.80
C PRO A 16 1.88 0.16 -8.78
N ALA A 17 1.29 -0.23 -7.65
CA ALA A 17 0.88 0.70 -6.60
C ALA A 17 2.09 1.29 -5.86
N VAL A 18 3.13 0.50 -5.60
CA VAL A 18 4.38 1.00 -4.98
C VAL A 18 5.13 1.96 -5.92
N LYS A 19 5.19 1.66 -7.22
CA LYS A 19 5.77 2.56 -8.24
C LYS A 19 4.96 3.85 -8.38
N MET A 20 3.62 3.75 -8.42
CA MET A 20 2.74 4.92 -8.45
C MET A 20 2.90 5.77 -7.19
N TYR A 21 3.05 5.15 -6.02
CA TYR A 21 3.28 5.86 -4.77
C TYR A 21 4.64 6.58 -4.74
N GLN A 22 5.71 5.94 -5.21
CA GLN A 22 7.00 6.63 -5.36
C GLN A 22 6.93 7.79 -6.35
N ALA A 23 6.16 7.64 -7.44
CA ALA A 23 5.93 8.72 -8.40
C ALA A 23 5.08 9.87 -7.81
N LEU A 24 4.13 9.57 -6.92
CA LEU A 24 3.36 10.55 -6.16
C LEU A 24 4.19 11.30 -5.11
N LYS A 25 5.13 10.62 -4.45
CA LYS A 25 6.06 11.23 -3.48
C LYS A 25 7.13 12.11 -4.13
N ARG A 26 7.43 11.93 -5.42
CA ARG A 26 8.26 12.88 -6.17
C ARG A 26 7.50 14.19 -6.31
N LYS A 27 8.17 15.33 -6.09
CA LYS A 27 7.56 16.65 -6.31
C LYS A 27 6.97 16.69 -7.72
N PRO A 28 5.65 16.81 -7.87
CA PRO A 28 5.04 16.94 -9.18
C PRO A 28 5.59 18.22 -9.81
N HIS A 29 5.89 18.17 -11.11
CA HIS A 29 6.40 19.35 -11.83
C HIS A 29 5.34 20.46 -11.91
N THR A 30 4.06 20.09 -11.81
CA THR A 30 2.89 20.99 -11.86
C THR A 30 1.72 20.42 -11.03
N GLU A 31 0.86 21.28 -10.50
CA GLU A 31 -0.36 20.87 -9.78
C GLU A 31 -1.30 20.01 -10.64
N VAL A 32 -1.37 20.28 -11.95
CA VAL A 32 -2.17 19.49 -12.90
C VAL A 32 -1.72 18.02 -12.91
N GLN A 33 -0.41 17.78 -12.85
CA GLN A 33 0.13 16.43 -12.81
C GLN A 33 -0.13 15.77 -11.44
N ALA A 34 0.03 16.52 -10.36
CA ALA A 34 -0.28 16.05 -9.00
C ALA A 34 -1.74 15.60 -8.90
N ARG A 35 -2.66 16.43 -9.40
CA ARG A 35 -4.10 16.17 -9.45
C ARG A 35 -4.42 14.90 -10.24
N LYS A 36 -3.83 14.75 -11.44
CA LYS A 36 -4.03 13.54 -12.27
C LYS A 36 -3.58 12.28 -11.54
N ASN A 37 -2.42 12.31 -10.87
CA ASN A 37 -1.90 11.16 -10.16
C ASN A 37 -2.80 10.77 -8.96
N MET A 38 -3.30 11.75 -8.20
CA MET A 38 -4.22 11.51 -7.07
C MET A 38 -5.54 10.86 -7.54
N ILE A 39 -6.09 11.31 -8.67
CA ILE A 39 -7.32 10.75 -9.25
C ILE A 39 -7.10 9.31 -9.71
N ILE A 40 -5.98 9.01 -10.38
CA ILE A 40 -5.65 7.66 -10.85
C ILE A 40 -5.49 6.69 -9.68
N TYR A 41 -4.74 7.08 -8.65
CA TYR A 41 -4.62 6.25 -7.43
C TYR A 41 -5.97 6.01 -6.77
N SER A 42 -6.80 7.05 -6.62
CA SER A 42 -8.12 6.94 -5.99
C SER A 42 -9.04 5.99 -6.75
N LYS A 43 -8.97 5.97 -8.09
CA LYS A 43 -9.68 4.99 -8.92
C LYS A 43 -9.22 3.57 -8.63
N ASN A 44 -7.91 3.34 -8.53
CA ASN A 44 -7.35 2.00 -8.38
C ASN A 44 -7.59 1.42 -6.98
N VAL A 45 -7.54 2.24 -5.93
CA VAL A 45 -7.62 1.75 -4.55
C VAL A 45 -9.04 1.72 -4.01
N VAL A 46 -9.90 2.63 -4.46
CA VAL A 46 -11.23 2.83 -3.86
C VAL A 46 -12.37 2.68 -4.87
N GLY A 47 -12.05 2.55 -6.17
CA GLY A 47 -13.08 2.52 -7.21
C GLY A 47 -13.82 3.85 -7.36
N PHE A 48 -13.28 4.96 -6.83
CA PHE A 48 -13.94 6.27 -6.95
C PHE A 48 -14.10 6.68 -8.42
N TYR A 49 -15.27 7.24 -8.75
CA TYR A 49 -15.55 7.79 -10.06
C TYR A 49 -14.67 9.01 -10.33
N MET A 50 -13.95 9.01 -11.46
CA MET A 50 -13.13 10.15 -11.87
C MET A 50 -13.94 11.45 -11.97
N ASP A 51 -15.24 11.34 -12.27
CA ASP A 51 -16.13 12.49 -12.44
C ASP A 51 -16.32 13.29 -11.14
N TYR A 52 -16.21 12.64 -9.98
CA TYR A 52 -16.25 13.32 -8.67
C TYR A 52 -15.11 14.34 -8.54
N PHE A 53 -13.91 13.97 -9.00
CA PHE A 53 -12.70 14.80 -8.88
C PHE A 53 -12.46 15.73 -10.07
N LYS A 54 -13.18 15.59 -11.20
CA LYS A 54 -12.93 16.38 -12.42
C LYS A 54 -13.07 17.90 -12.21
N ARG A 55 -13.96 18.32 -11.30
CA ARG A 55 -14.25 19.74 -11.02
C ARG A 55 -13.59 20.29 -9.75
N MET A 56 -12.88 19.46 -8.99
CA MET A 56 -12.19 19.90 -7.77
C MET A 56 -10.79 20.44 -8.05
N SER A 57 -10.36 21.42 -7.26
CA SER A 57 -8.99 21.95 -7.31
C SER A 57 -8.00 20.98 -6.65
N TYR A 58 -6.70 21.26 -6.78
CA TYR A 58 -5.69 20.47 -6.07
C TYR A 58 -5.89 20.54 -4.54
N ASP A 59 -6.17 21.73 -4.02
CA ASP A 59 -6.37 21.96 -2.59
C ASP A 59 -7.62 21.29 -2.04
N ASP A 60 -8.67 21.11 -2.86
CA ASP A 60 -9.87 20.35 -2.47
C ASP A 60 -9.61 18.83 -2.46
N ILE A 61 -8.81 18.33 -3.41
CA ILE A 61 -8.55 16.89 -3.59
C ILE A 61 -7.53 16.38 -2.59
N ARG A 62 -6.51 17.18 -2.30
CA ARG A 62 -5.38 16.82 -1.43
C ARG A 62 -5.81 16.28 -0.06
N PRO A 63 -6.66 16.95 0.74
CA PRO A 63 -7.03 16.45 2.07
C PRO A 63 -7.83 15.15 2.00
N ILE A 64 -8.69 14.99 0.99
CA ILE A 64 -9.46 13.74 0.77
C ILE A 64 -8.50 12.58 0.46
N PHE A 65 -7.52 12.86 -0.41
CA PHE A 65 -6.50 11.90 -0.79
C PHE A 65 -5.64 11.50 0.41
N GLU A 66 -5.13 12.46 1.18
CA GLU A 66 -4.27 12.22 2.35
C GLU A 66 -5.00 11.38 3.40
N ALA A 67 -6.23 11.75 3.78
CA ALA A 67 -7.01 11.00 4.76
C ALA A 67 -7.24 9.53 4.33
N LYS A 68 -7.54 9.31 3.04
CA LYS A 68 -7.73 7.96 2.52
C LYS A 68 -6.41 7.19 2.44
N PHE A 69 -5.34 7.85 2.04
CA PHE A 69 -4.01 7.27 1.96
C PHE A 69 -3.55 6.79 3.35
N ASP A 70 -3.67 7.64 4.38
CA ASP A 70 -3.26 7.32 5.75
C ASP A 70 -4.08 6.15 6.30
N SER A 71 -5.39 6.12 6.04
CA SER A 71 -6.25 4.99 6.40
C SER A 71 -5.80 3.68 5.74
N ASN A 72 -5.42 3.72 4.46
CA ASN A 72 -4.93 2.52 3.76
C ASN A 72 -3.57 2.06 4.31
N VAL A 73 -2.67 2.98 4.65
CA VAL A 73 -1.38 2.65 5.27
C VAL A 73 -1.58 2.00 6.63
N ALA A 74 -2.45 2.56 7.47
CA ALA A 74 -2.77 1.98 8.78
C ALA A 74 -3.38 0.58 8.65
N PHE A 75 -4.24 0.36 7.65
CA PHE A 75 -4.81 -0.95 7.37
C PHE A 75 -3.74 -1.98 6.94
N LEU A 76 -2.84 -1.60 6.04
CA LEU A 76 -1.76 -2.48 5.59
C LEU A 76 -0.78 -2.82 6.73
N GLN A 77 -0.48 -1.86 7.59
CA GLN A 77 0.35 -2.10 8.77
C GLN A 77 -0.30 -3.13 9.70
N LYS A 78 -1.60 -3.00 9.96
CA LYS A 78 -2.35 -3.95 10.79
C LYS A 78 -2.34 -5.37 10.21
N ILE A 79 -2.51 -5.53 8.89
CA ILE A 79 -2.42 -6.85 8.25
C ILE A 79 -1.02 -7.44 8.42
N LYS A 80 0.02 -6.63 8.24
CA LYS A 80 1.40 -7.08 8.39
C LYS A 80 1.67 -7.59 9.81
N GLU A 81 1.28 -6.82 10.83
CA GLU A 81 1.40 -7.21 12.23
C GLU A 81 0.67 -8.52 12.52
N GLN A 82 -0.55 -8.68 11.98
CA GLN A 82 -1.32 -9.92 12.15
C GLN A 82 -0.64 -11.14 11.50
N ILE A 83 -0.06 -10.99 10.30
CA ILE A 83 0.69 -12.07 9.64
C ILE A 83 1.93 -12.44 10.46
N ASP A 84 2.68 -11.45 10.93
CA ASP A 84 3.89 -11.67 11.74
C ASP A 84 3.54 -12.38 13.07
N GLU A 85 2.41 -12.03 13.70
CA GLU A 85 1.89 -12.72 14.89
C GLU A 85 1.45 -14.16 14.61
N ASP A 86 0.73 -14.38 13.51
CA ASP A 86 0.28 -15.72 13.09
C ASP A 86 1.46 -16.64 12.77
N GLU A 87 2.49 -16.13 12.07
CA GLU A 87 3.73 -16.87 11.81
C GLU A 87 4.46 -17.21 13.11
N SER A 88 4.55 -16.27 14.05
CA SER A 88 5.19 -16.50 15.36
C SER A 88 4.48 -17.59 16.17
N ARG A 89 3.14 -17.57 16.20
CA ARG A 89 2.33 -18.60 16.87
C ARG A 89 2.49 -19.98 16.22
N ALA A 90 2.50 -20.02 14.89
CA ALA A 90 2.70 -21.27 14.16
C ALA A 90 4.08 -21.90 14.47
N LEU A 91 5.13 -21.07 14.58
CA LEU A 91 6.46 -21.52 14.96
C LEU A 91 6.52 -22.04 16.41
N GLU A 92 5.84 -21.38 17.34
CA GLU A 92 5.74 -21.84 18.74
C GLU A 92 5.07 -23.22 18.84
N MET A 93 3.95 -23.42 18.15
CA MET A 93 3.26 -24.72 18.09
C MET A 93 4.15 -25.85 17.55
N ILE A 94 4.95 -25.58 16.51
CA ILE A 94 5.86 -26.57 15.93
C ILE A 94 6.96 -26.96 16.92
N ASN A 95 7.49 -26.01 17.69
CA ASN A 95 8.56 -26.26 18.66
C ASN A 95 8.07 -26.97 19.94
N GLU A 96 6.80 -26.81 20.31
CA GLU A 96 6.18 -27.50 21.45
C GLU A 96 5.70 -28.91 21.13
N THR A 97 5.54 -29.27 19.85
CA THR A 97 5.14 -30.63 19.46
C THR A 97 6.31 -31.58 19.70
N PRO A 98 6.22 -32.56 20.63
CA PRO A 98 7.28 -33.53 20.84
C PRO A 98 7.42 -34.35 19.55
N ALA A 99 8.63 -34.41 18.99
CA ALA A 99 8.93 -35.40 17.97
C ALA A 99 8.69 -36.78 18.58
N GLU A 100 7.55 -37.41 18.24
CA GLU A 100 7.28 -38.80 18.56
C GLU A 100 8.48 -39.62 18.02
N LYS A 101 9.18 -40.28 18.95
CA LYS A 101 10.28 -41.20 18.65
C LYS A 101 9.75 -42.51 18.06
#